data_AF-A0A2N2IMR3-F1
#
_entry.id   AF-A0A2N2IMR3-F1
#
_cell.length_a   1.000
_cell.length_b   1.000
_cell.length_c   1.000
_cell.angle_alpha   90.00
_cell.angle_beta   90.00
_cell.angle_gamma   90.00
#
_symmetry.space_group_name_H-M   'P 1'
#
loop_
_entity.id
_entity.type
_entity.pdbx_description
1 polymer ?
#
loop_
_entity_poly.entity_id
_entity_poly.type
_entity_poly.pdbx_seq_one_letter_code
_entity_poly.pdbx_strand_id
1 'polypeptide(L)'
;MFESLSDRLHDVFKQLRGHGRLTEENIQEALREVRMALLEADVNFKVAKEFVAAVAEKAIGQEVVGSLAPGQQVVKVVHDQLVELL
;
A
#
# COMPACT_ATOMS: atom_id res chain seq x y z
N MET A 1 -11.13 -13.80 8.65
CA MET A 1 -10.63 -13.59 7.27
C MET A 1 -10.20 -12.14 7.05
N PHE A 2 -11.06 -11.13 7.32
CA PHE A 2 -10.65 -9.72 7.15
C PHE A 2 -9.83 -9.10 8.30
N GLU A 3 -9.84 -9.69 9.50
CA GLU A 3 -9.06 -9.19 10.63
C GLU A 3 -7.55 -9.32 10.38
N SER A 4 -7.07 -10.47 9.88
CA SER A 4 -5.65 -10.67 9.57
C SER A 4 -5.14 -9.73 8.47
N LEU A 5 -5.98 -9.41 7.48
CA LEU A 5 -5.67 -8.42 6.46
C LEU A 5 -5.59 -7.01 7.08
N SER A 6 -6.56 -6.67 7.94
CA SER A 6 -6.62 -5.35 8.59
C SER A 6 -5.40 -5.12 9.48
N ASP A 7 -4.98 -6.12 10.25
CA ASP A 7 -3.82 -6.05 11.13
C ASP A 7 -2.52 -5.88 10.32
N ARG A 8 -2.32 -6.68 9.27
CA ARG A 8 -1.14 -6.55 8.40
C ARG A 8 -1.07 -5.19 7.71
N LEU A 9 -2.19 -4.70 7.17
CA LEU A 9 -2.24 -3.38 6.56
C LEU A 9 -1.94 -2.29 7.59
N HIS A 10 -2.45 -2.43 8.83
CA HIS A 10 -2.18 -1.49 9.90
C HIS A 10 -0.68 -1.40 10.23
N ASP A 11 0.00 -2.54 10.29
CA ASP A 11 1.45 -2.60 10.54
C ASP A 11 2.25 -1.96 9.40
N VAL A 12 1.92 -2.27 8.14
CA VAL A 12 2.53 -1.65 6.96
C VAL A 12 2.34 -0.12 6.99
N PHE A 13 1.13 0.35 7.27
CA PHE A 13 0.83 1.78 7.35
C PHE A 13 1.53 2.46 8.53
N LYS A 14 1.77 1.75 9.63
CA LYS A 14 2.52 2.27 10.76
C LYS A 14 3.99 2.45 10.40
N GLN A 15 4.60 1.51 9.68
CA GLN A 15 5.96 1.65 9.17
C GLN A 15 6.08 2.83 8.20
N LEU A 16 5.19 2.93 7.21
CA LEU A 16 5.19 4.02 6.22
C LEU A 16 5.03 5.40 6.86
N ARG A 17 4.16 5.54 7.88
CA ARG A 17 3.99 6.79 8.63
C ARG A 17 5.16 7.11 9.57
N GLY A 18 5.89 6.09 10.03
CA GLY A 18 7.07 6.24 10.89
C GLY A 18 8.30 6.77 10.15
N HIS A 19 8.32 6.68 8.82
CA HIS A 19 9.40 7.23 8.01
C HIS A 19 9.22 8.73 7.77
N GLY A 20 10.20 9.55 8.18
CA GLY A 20 10.19 11.00 7.97
C GLY A 20 10.30 11.42 6.49
N ARG A 21 10.79 10.54 5.61
CA ARG A 21 10.71 10.63 4.15
C ARG A 21 10.46 9.25 3.59
N LEU A 22 9.56 9.13 2.62
CA LEU A 22 9.42 7.91 1.84
C LEU A 22 10.40 7.94 0.67
N THR A 23 11.14 6.85 0.52
CA THR A 23 11.94 6.54 -0.67
C THR A 23 11.18 5.53 -1.52
N GLU A 24 11.54 5.42 -2.79
CA GLU A 24 10.99 4.40 -3.68
C GLU A 24 11.20 2.98 -3.12
N GLU A 25 12.36 2.73 -2.50
CA GLU A 25 12.71 1.44 -1.88
C GLU A 25 11.76 1.07 -0.73
N ASN A 26 11.52 1.99 0.21
CA ASN A 26 10.62 1.74 1.33
C ASN A 26 9.16 1.54 0.87
N ILE A 27 8.74 2.25 -0.18
CA ILE A 27 7.41 2.07 -0.78
C ILE A 27 7.30 0.67 -1.40
N GLN A 28 8.30 0.25 -2.17
CA GLN A 28 8.32 -1.07 -2.80
C GLN A 28 8.30 -2.22 -1.77
N GLU A 29 9.02 -2.06 -0.67
CA GLU A 29 9.02 -3.02 0.45
C GLU A 29 7.62 -3.14 1.08
N ALA A 30 7.01 -2.01 1.42
CA ALA A 30 5.65 -1.97 1.98
C ALA A 30 4.62 -2.59 1.01
N LEU A 31 4.71 -2.31 -0.28
CA LEU A 31 3.81 -2.87 -1.29
C LEU A 31 3.98 -4.38 -1.45
N ARG A 32 5.18 -4.91 -1.19
CA ARG A 32 5.43 -6.35 -1.15
C ARG A 32 4.67 -7.01 -0.01
N GLU A 33 4.67 -6.38 1.17
CA GLU A 33 3.92 -6.87 2.33
C GLU A 33 2.41 -6.81 2.10
N VAL A 34 1.90 -5.71 1.52
CA VAL A 34 0.49 -5.57 1.11
C VAL A 34 0.11 -6.71 0.16
N ARG A 35 0.95 -7.03 -0.83
CA ARG A 35 0.70 -8.14 -1.74
C ARG A 35 0.57 -9.48 -1.01
N MET A 36 1.46 -9.76 -0.06
CA MET A 36 1.40 -10.99 0.73
C MET A 36 0.12 -11.04 1.57
N ALA A 37 -0.25 -9.93 2.21
CA ALA A 37 -1.47 -9.84 3.01
C ALA A 37 -2.74 -10.10 2.17
N LEU A 38 -2.80 -9.59 0.94
CA LEU A 38 -3.91 -9.84 0.01
C LEU A 38 -4.01 -11.31 -0.37
N LEU A 39 -2.88 -11.97 -0.68
CA LEU A 39 -2.86 -13.39 -1.04
C LEU A 39 -3.25 -14.28 0.15
N GLU A 40 -2.82 -13.94 1.37
CA GLU A 40 -3.22 -14.64 2.60
C GLU A 40 -4.71 -14.48 2.92
N ALA A 41 -5.33 -13.42 2.41
CA ALA A 41 -6.77 -13.16 2.55
C ALA A 41 -7.62 -13.81 1.44
N ASP A 42 -7.07 -14.80 0.73
CA ASP A 42 -7.70 -15.50 -0.40
C ASP A 42 -8.09 -14.59 -1.59
N VAL A 43 -7.40 -13.45 -1.77
CA VAL A 43 -7.58 -12.60 -2.96
C VAL A 43 -6.91 -13.25 -4.17
N ASN A 44 -7.58 -13.21 -5.33
CA ASN A 44 -7.02 -13.76 -6.57
C ASN A 44 -5.66 -13.13 -6.91
N PHE A 45 -4.69 -13.95 -7.28
CA PHE A 45 -3.33 -13.50 -7.61
C PHE A 45 -3.28 -12.40 -8.68
N LYS A 46 -4.12 -12.47 -9.72
CA LYS A 46 -4.17 -11.43 -10.75
C LYS A 46 -4.64 -10.10 -10.17
N VAL A 47 -5.71 -10.14 -9.37
CA VAL A 47 -6.28 -8.95 -8.69
C VAL A 47 -5.25 -8.33 -7.75
N ALA A 48 -4.60 -9.14 -6.91
CA ALA A 48 -3.57 -8.65 -5.99
C ALA A 48 -2.37 -8.05 -6.75
N LYS A 49 -1.97 -8.63 -7.88
CA LYS A 49 -0.87 -8.12 -8.70
C LYS A 49 -1.22 -6.79 -9.38
N GLU A 50 -2.40 -6.70 -9.98
CA GLU A 50 -2.89 -5.49 -10.64
C GLU A 50 -3.10 -4.35 -9.63
N PHE A 51 -3.67 -4.66 -8.47
CA PHE A 51 -3.81 -3.73 -7.36
C PHE A 51 -2.47 -3.12 -6.95
N VAL A 52 -1.47 -3.96 -6.66
CA VAL A 52 -0.16 -3.49 -6.21
C VAL A 52 0.54 -2.68 -7.29
N ALA A 53 0.39 -3.04 -8.57
CA ALA A 53 0.94 -2.28 -9.68
C ALA A 53 0.33 -0.87 -9.77
N ALA A 54 -0.99 -0.76 -9.66
CA ALA A 54 -1.69 0.52 -9.68
C ALA A 54 -1.31 1.41 -8.49
N VAL A 55 -1.19 0.82 -7.29
CA VAL A 55 -0.73 1.55 -6.10
C VAL A 55 0.72 1.99 -6.26
N ALA A 56 1.61 1.15 -6.79
CA ALA A 56 3.02 1.49 -7.01
C ALA A 56 3.18 2.70 -7.95
N GLU A 57 2.45 2.71 -9.06
CA GLU A 57 2.48 3.81 -10.03
C GLU A 57 2.06 5.14 -9.39
N LYS A 58 0.98 5.12 -8.62
CA LYS A 58 0.47 6.32 -7.91
C LYS A 58 1.37 6.73 -6.73
N ALA A 59 1.97 5.78 -6.02
CA ALA A 59 2.78 6.02 -4.82
C ALA A 59 4.22 6.46 -5.12
N ILE A 60 4.79 6.03 -6.24
CA ILE A 60 6.15 6.42 -6.68
C ILE A 60 6.11 7.71 -7.51
N GLY A 61 4.93 8.07 -8.03
CA GLY A 61 4.69 9.35 -8.66
C GLY A 61 5.05 10.55 -7.77
N GLN A 62 5.36 11.68 -8.42
CA GLN A 62 5.80 12.91 -7.74
C GLN A 62 4.82 13.42 -6.67
N GLU A 63 3.52 13.09 -6.77
CA GLU A 63 2.50 13.54 -5.82
C GLU A 63 2.72 13.02 -4.39
N VAL A 64 3.33 11.84 -4.22
CA VAL A 64 3.58 11.26 -2.89
C VAL A 64 4.96 11.64 -2.39
N VAL A 65 5.99 11.45 -3.22
CA VAL A 65 7.41 11.65 -2.86
C VAL A 65 7.70 13.13 -2.53
N GLY A 66 6.99 14.06 -3.17
CA GLY A 66 7.11 15.50 -2.92
C GLY A 66 6.19 16.06 -1.82
N SER A 67 5.31 15.24 -1.23
CA SER A 67 4.30 15.74 -0.29
C SER A 67 4.86 15.99 1.13
N LEU A 68 4.20 16.88 1.88
CA LEU A 68 4.50 17.15 3.28
C LEU A 68 4.16 15.98 4.21
N ALA A 69 3.33 15.03 3.76
CA ALA A 69 2.85 13.90 4.57
C ALA A 69 2.82 12.60 3.74
N PRO A 70 3.99 12.11 3.27
CA PRO A 70 4.08 11.05 2.28
C PRO A 70 3.47 9.72 2.77
N GLY A 71 3.64 9.38 4.05
CA GLY A 71 2.99 8.21 4.65
C GLY A 71 1.46 8.24 4.59
N GLN A 72 0.84 9.39 4.85
CA GLN A 72 -0.61 9.56 4.78
C GLN A 72 -1.11 9.53 3.32
N GLN A 73 -0.31 10.06 2.40
CA GLN A 73 -0.60 10.03 0.97
C GLN A 73 -0.64 8.59 0.43
N VAL A 74 0.31 7.73 0.83
CA VAL A 74 0.30 6.30 0.44
C VAL A 74 -0.92 5.58 1.01
N VAL A 75 -1.27 5.81 2.27
CA VAL A 75 -2.49 5.23 2.88
C VAL A 75 -3.73 5.61 2.07
N LYS A 76 -3.83 6.87 1.65
CA LYS A 76 -4.92 7.34 0.80
C LYS A 76 -4.94 6.61 -0.54
N VAL A 77 -3.80 6.50 -1.22
CA VAL A 77 -3.71 5.79 -2.51
C VAL A 77 -4.17 4.33 -2.37
N VAL A 78 -3.72 3.63 -1.33
CA VAL A 78 -4.13 2.24 -1.07
C VAL A 78 -5.63 2.14 -0.80
N HIS A 79 -6.18 3.03 0.02
CA HIS A 79 -7.61 3.09 0.30
C HIS A 79 -8.43 3.34 -0.97
N ASP A 80 -8.06 4.35 -1.76
CA ASP A 80 -8.78 4.71 -2.99
C ASP A 80 -8.75 3.53 -3.98
N GLN A 81 -7.64 2.80 -4.04
CA GLN A 81 -7.53 1.61 -4.87
C GLN A 81 -8.35 0.42 -4.35
N LEU A 82 -8.55 0.30 -3.04
CA LEU A 82 -9.42 -0.72 -2.46
C LEU A 82 -10.89 -0.41 -2.75
N VAL A 83 -11.27 0.88 -2.73
CA VAL A 83 -12.62 1.32 -3.10
C VAL A 83 -12.89 1.06 -4.59
N GLU A 84 -11.90 1.26 -5.46
CA GLU A 84 -12.05 1.01 -6.91
C GLU A 84 -12.22 -0.48 -7.25
N LEU A 85 -11.80 -1.39 -6.36
CA LEU A 85 -11.98 -2.84 -6.50
C LEU A 85 -13.36 -3.36 -6.08
N LEU A 86 -14.15 -2.56 -5.36
CA LEU A 86 -15.47 -2.91 -4.81
C LEU A 86 -16.62 -2.40 -5.70
#